data_AF-A0A0F9DQ74-F1
#
_entry.id   AF-A0A0F9DQ74-F1
#
_cell.length_a   1.000
_cell.length_b   1.000
_cell.length_c   1.000
_cell.angle_alpha   90.00
_cell.angle_beta   90.00
_cell.angle_gamma   90.00
#
_symmetry.space_group_name_H-M   'P 1'
#
loop_
_entity.id
_entity.type
_entity.pdbx_description
1 polymer ?
#
loop_
_entity_poly.entity_id
_entity_poly.type
_entity_poly.pdbx_seq_one_letter_code
_entity_poly.pdbx_strand_id
1 'polypeptide(L)' 'MGWILGLIFIVFLAAILFAHNWEKRRFNSGNCPGCEKPWRLFDVDSQGGRGYTCRACNKGTWVSYWGIDHQ' A
#
# COMPACT_ATOMS: atom_id res chain seq x y z
N MET A 1 -20.84 7.50 26.86
CA MET A 1 -21.11 6.97 25.50
C MET A 1 -20.37 7.74 24.40
N GLY A 2 -20.39 9.08 24.37
CA GLY A 2 -19.70 9.86 23.31
C GLY A 2 -18.19 9.66 23.19
N TRP A 3 -17.49 9.40 24.31
CA TRP A 3 -16.04 9.16 24.32
C TRP A 3 -15.63 7.85 23.60
N ILE A 4 -16.51 6.86 23.55
CA ILE A 4 -16.25 5.57 22.87
C ILE A 4 -16.17 5.79 21.37
N LEU A 5 -17.09 6.58 20.80
CA LEU A 5 -17.07 6.94 19.37
C LEU A 5 -15.80 7.76 19.04
N GLY A 6 -15.38 8.65 19.94
CA GLY A 6 -14.14 9.40 19.78
C GLY A 6 -12.90 8.49 19.73
N LEU A 7 -12.80 7.52 20.63
CA LEU A 7 -11.69 6.55 20.63
C LEU A 7 -11.69 5.68 19.36
N ILE A 8 -12.86 5.20 18.94
CA ILE A 8 -13.00 4.42 17.70
C ILE A 8 -12.48 5.24 16.52
N PHE A 9 -12.89 6.51 16.40
CA PHE A 9 -12.44 7.38 15.33
C PHE A 9 -10.92 7.57 15.30
N ILE A 10 -10.29 7.79 16.46
CA ILE A 10 -8.82 7.94 16.57
C ILE A 10 -8.11 6.65 16.13
N VAL A 11 -8.61 5.48 16.53
CA VAL A 11 -8.03 4.18 16.13
C VAL A 11 -8.13 3.98 14.62
N PHE A 12 -9.27 4.33 14.00
CA PHE A 12 -9.43 4.25 12.55
C PHE A 12 -8.45 5.16 11.81
N LEU A 13 -8.30 6.42 12.26
CA LEU A 13 -7.32 7.33 11.66
C LEU A 13 -5.89 6.80 11.76
N ALA A 14 -5.50 6.28 12.93
CA ALA A 14 -4.18 5.70 13.13
C ALA A 14 -3.96 4.48 12.21
N ALA A 15 -4.97 3.62 12.06
CA ALA A 15 -4.91 2.46 11.19
C ALA A 15 -4.73 2.85 9.70
N ILE A 16 -5.44 3.87 9.23
CA ILE A 16 -5.31 4.37 7.85
C ILE A 16 -3.91 4.92 7.59
N LEU A 17 -3.39 5.74 8.51
CA LEU A 17 -2.04 6.30 8.38
C LEU A 17 -0.96 5.22 8.42
N PHE A 18 -1.14 4.22 9.27
CA PHE A 18 -0.23 3.08 9.35
C PHE A 18 -0.25 2.26 8.05
N ALA A 19 -1.43 1.93 7.53
CA ALA A 19 -1.61 1.17 6.29
C ALA A 19 -0.97 1.91 5.10
N HIS A 20 -1.22 3.22 4.97
CA HIS A 20 -0.61 4.05 3.94
C HIS A 20 0.93 4.00 4.00
N ASN A 21 1.50 4.18 5.19
CA ASN A 21 2.96 4.15 5.37
C ASN A 21 3.55 2.75 5.14
N TRP A 22 2.83 1.70 5.52
CA TRP A 22 3.25 0.33 5.29
C TRP A 22 3.28 0.01 3.79
N GLU A 23 2.22 0.34 3.04
CA GLU A 23 2.20 0.16 1.59
C GLU A 23 3.29 0.97 0.90
N LYS A 24 3.50 2.24 1.30
CA LYS A 24 4.57 3.10 0.76
C LYS A 24 5.95 2.45 0.93
N ARG A 25 6.23 1.90 2.12
CA ARG A 25 7.49 1.18 2.39
C ARG A 25 7.58 -0.14 1.62
N ARG A 26 6.46 -0.84 1.44
CA ARG A 26 6.43 -2.12 0.70
C ARG A 26 6.66 -1.92 -0.79
N PHE A 27 6.07 -0.85 -1.35
CA PHE A 27 6.25 -0.43 -2.73
C PHE A 27 7.67 0.11 -2.98
N ASN A 28 8.29 0.71 -1.96
CA ASN A 28 9.72 1.06 -1.94
C ASN A 28 10.14 1.87 -3.19
N SER A 29 9.43 2.99 -3.40
CA SER A 29 9.67 3.92 -4.51
C SER A 29 9.75 3.24 -5.88
N GLY A 30 8.86 2.27 -6.14
CA GLY A 30 8.79 1.56 -7.42
C GLY A 30 9.72 0.36 -7.53
N ASN A 31 10.49 0.00 -6.51
CA ASN A 31 11.44 -1.10 -6.56
C ASN A 31 11.12 -2.20 -5.55
N CYS A 32 11.26 -3.47 -5.94
CA CYS A 32 11.03 -4.59 -5.05
C CYS A 32 12.06 -4.60 -3.90
N PRO A 33 11.65 -4.59 -2.62
CA PRO A 33 12.60 -4.55 -1.49
C PRO A 33 13.39 -5.86 -1.32
N GLY A 34 13.07 -6.92 -2.09
CA GLY A 34 13.82 -8.18 -2.04
C GLY A 34 15.01 -8.26 -2.98
N CYS A 35 14.94 -7.58 -4.13
CA CYS A 35 15.97 -7.70 -5.18
C CYS A 35 16.24 -6.38 -5.91
N GLU A 36 15.64 -5.29 -5.44
CA GLU A 36 15.78 -3.91 -5.92
C GLU A 36 15.42 -3.70 -7.41
N LYS A 37 14.78 -4.69 -8.03
CA LYS A 37 14.29 -4.57 -9.41
C LYS A 37 12.96 -3.83 -9.45
N PRO A 38 12.68 -3.06 -10.52
CA PRO A 38 11.43 -2.34 -10.66
C PRO A 38 10.21 -3.26 -10.55
N TRP A 39 9.21 -2.79 -9.83
CA TRP A 39 7.87 -3.36 -9.84
C TRP A 39 7.26 -3.22 -11.23
N ARG A 40 6.47 -4.22 -11.64
CA ARG A 40 5.72 -4.18 -12.90
C ARG A 40 4.24 -4.28 -12.60
N LEU A 41 3.46 -3.30 -13.06
CA LEU A 41 2.01 -3.34 -12.96
C LEU A 41 1.50 -4.59 -13.70
N PHE A 42 0.65 -5.37 -13.06
CA PHE A 42 0.04 -6.56 -13.66
C PHE A 42 -1.48 -6.53 -13.64
N ASP A 43 -2.11 -5.80 -12.71
CA ASP A 43 -3.56 -5.73 -12.59
C ASP A 43 -4.01 -4.42 -11.95
N VAL A 44 -5.27 -4.06 -12.18
CA VAL A 44 -5.99 -2.99 -11.48
C VAL A 44 -7.36 -3.54 -11.10
N ASP A 45 -7.64 -3.64 -9.81
CA ASP A 45 -8.89 -4.21 -9.32
C ASP A 45 -10.10 -3.28 -9.56
N SER A 46 -11.32 -3.78 -9.30
CA SER A 46 -12.57 -3.04 -9.47
C SER A 46 -12.71 -1.80 -8.57
N GLN A 47 -11.88 -1.67 -7.54
CA GLN A 47 -11.84 -0.53 -6.61
C GLN A 47 -10.68 0.43 -6.94
N GLY A 48 -9.92 0.16 -8.01
CA GLY A 48 -8.76 0.96 -8.43
C GLY A 48 -7.46 0.60 -7.72
N GLY A 49 -7.42 -0.48 -6.93
CA GLY A 49 -6.19 -1.01 -6.33
C GLY A 49 -5.25 -1.53 -7.41
N ARG A 50 -3.96 -1.21 -7.30
CA ARG A 50 -2.96 -1.47 -8.35
C ARG A 50 -2.04 -2.61 -7.93
N GLY A 51 -2.09 -3.70 -8.68
CA GLY A 51 -1.31 -4.91 -8.44
C GLY A 51 0.04 -4.84 -9.14
N TYR A 52 1.11 -5.04 -8.39
CA TYR A 52 2.48 -5.07 -8.90
C TYR A 52 3.15 -6.41 -8.63
N THR A 53 3.97 -6.85 -9.59
CA THR A 53 4.75 -8.08 -9.51
C THR A 53 6.21 -7.83 -9.84
N CYS A 54 7.09 -8.58 -9.19
CA CYS A 54 8.52 -8.59 -9.46
C CYS A 54 8.92 -9.96 -10.03
N ARG A 55 9.28 -9.99 -11.32
CA ARG A 55 9.64 -11.24 -12.02
C ARG A 55 10.96 -11.86 -11.53
N ALA A 56 11.86 -11.06 -10.95
CA ALA A 56 13.17 -11.55 -10.52
C ALA A 56 13.10 -12.40 -9.24
N CYS A 57 12.13 -12.13 -8.37
CA CYS A 57 11.98 -12.83 -7.09
C CYS A 57 10.56 -13.36 -6.83
N ASN A 58 9.68 -13.32 -7.84
CA ASN A 58 8.29 -13.76 -7.81
C ASN A 58 7.47 -13.19 -6.63
N LYS A 59 7.79 -11.96 -6.18
CA LYS A 59 7.03 -11.25 -5.16
C LYS A 59 5.90 -10.44 -5.81
N GLY A 60 4.80 -10.28 -5.09
CA GLY A 60 3.71 -9.36 -5.43
C GLY A 60 3.50 -8.30 -4.33
N THR A 61 2.91 -7.17 -4.71
CA THR A 61 2.39 -6.16 -3.79
C THR A 61 1.17 -5.49 -4.41
N TRP A 62 0.25 -5.01 -3.56
CA TRP A 62 -0.87 -4.18 -3.97
C TRP A 62 -0.67 -2.77 -3.43
N VAL A 63 -1.11 -1.78 -4.21
CA VAL A 63 -1.12 -0.37 -3.82
C VAL A 63 -2.55 0.13 -3.91
N SER A 64 -3.12 0.45 -2.75
CA SER A 64 -4.49 0.91 -2.61
C SER A 64 -4.55 2.44 -2.64
N TYR A 65 -3.60 3.10 -1.96
CA TYR A 65 -3.63 4.54 -1.77
C TYR A 65 -3.06 5.31 -2.96
N TRP A 66 -3.80 6.34 -3.39
CA TRP A 66 -3.34 7.26 -4.41
C TRP A 66 -2.09 8.03 -3.96
N GLY A 67 -1.08 8.11 -4.82
CA GLY A 67 0.19 8.82 -4.54
C GLY A 67 1.35 7.94 -4.04
N ILE A 68 1.13 6.65 -3.81
CA ILE A 68 2.23 5.72 -3.49
C ILE A 68 3.06 5.39 -4.74
N ASP A 69 2.39 5.21 -5.88
CA ASP A 69 2.96 4.75 -7.15
C ASP A 69 3.06 5.83 -8.24
N HIS A 70 2.56 7.04 -7.98
CA HIS A 70 2.61 8.19 -8.88
C HIS A 70 3.76 9.17 -8.54
N GLN A 71 5.01 8.69 -8.50
CA GLN A 71 6.20 9.55 -8.35
C GLN A 71 6.86 9.83 -9.69
#